data_AF-A0A820XD10-F1
#
_entry.id   AF-A0A820XD10-F1
#
_cell.length_a   1.000
_cell.length_b   1.000
_cell.length_c   1.000
_cell.angle_alpha   90.00
_cell.angle_beta   90.00
_cell.angle_gamma   90.00
#
_symmetry.space_group_name_H-M   'P 1'
#
loop_
_entity.id
_entity.type
_entity.pdbx_description
1 polymer ?
#
loop_
_entity_poly.entity_id
_entity_poly.type
_entity_poly.pdbx_seq_one_letter_code
_entity_poly.pdbx_strand_id
1 'polypeptide(L)'
;MKKKILEHAFSDQSYDFDRDPGCRYYVVAYRTDHSILYALYSESQQRHRKHIVQYFELNLFMNQDKTQRNGVIAMNFEDECLYRF
;
A
#
# COMPACT_ATOMS: atom_id res chain seq x y z
N MET A 1 -30.63 8.95 -9.02
CA MET A 1 -29.74 9.83 -8.22
C MET A 1 -28.40 9.10 -8.08
N LYS A 2 -27.31 9.60 -8.69
CA LYS A 2 -25.98 8.99 -8.52
C LYS A 2 -25.51 9.27 -7.08
N LYS A 3 -25.27 8.23 -6.29
CA LYS A 3 -24.61 8.38 -4.98
C LYS A 3 -23.17 8.85 -5.25
N LYS A 4 -22.79 9.99 -4.70
CA LYS A 4 -21.40 10.49 -4.72
C LYS A 4 -20.64 9.90 -3.53
N ILE A 5 -19.32 9.79 -3.67
CA ILE A 5 -18.44 9.43 -2.54
C ILE A 5 -18.47 10.59 -1.54
N LEU A 6 -18.55 10.27 -0.25
CA LEU A 6 -18.57 11.27 0.81
C LEU A 6 -17.18 11.92 0.96
N GLU A 7 -17.16 13.25 0.94
CA GLU A 7 -15.97 14.08 1.19
C GLU A 7 -16.03 14.66 2.61
N HIS A 8 -14.87 14.83 3.22
CA HIS A 8 -14.68 15.46 4.52
C HIS A 8 -13.62 16.56 4.42
N ALA A 9 -13.73 17.57 5.28
CA ALA A 9 -12.67 18.56 5.47
C ALA A 9 -11.49 17.89 6.19
N PHE A 10 -10.27 18.24 5.83
CA PHE A 10 -9.06 17.79 6.52
C PHE A 10 -8.06 18.94 6.58
N SER A 11 -7.09 18.85 7.51
CA SER A 11 -6.10 19.92 7.69
C SER A 11 -5.37 20.23 6.39
N ASP A 12 -5.05 21.51 6.20
CA ASP A 12 -4.21 22.01 5.10
C ASP A 12 -4.71 21.65 3.71
N GLN A 13 -6.05 21.63 3.56
CA GLN A 13 -6.72 21.58 2.27
C GLN A 13 -7.35 22.93 1.97
N SER A 14 -7.12 23.43 0.77
CA SER A 14 -7.72 24.66 0.28
C SER A 14 -8.14 24.55 -1.18
N TYR A 15 -9.07 25.43 -1.56
CA TYR A 15 -9.39 25.76 -2.94
C TYR A 15 -8.78 27.12 -3.31
N ASP A 16 -8.52 27.29 -4.60
CA ASP A 16 -8.04 28.54 -5.19
C ASP A 16 -6.82 29.18 -4.50
N PHE A 17 -5.83 28.36 -4.13
CA PHE A 17 -4.60 28.78 -3.45
C PHE A 17 -4.88 29.48 -2.11
N ASP A 18 -5.47 28.74 -1.16
CA ASP A 18 -5.74 29.20 0.21
C ASP A 18 -6.82 30.28 0.35
N ARG A 19 -7.67 30.46 -0.67
CA ARG A 19 -8.82 31.37 -0.58
C ARG A 19 -9.96 30.79 0.23
N ASP A 20 -10.24 29.51 0.06
CA ASP A 20 -11.33 28.81 0.74
C ASP A 20 -10.87 27.46 1.31
N PRO A 21 -11.45 27.01 2.45
CA PRO A 21 -11.19 25.68 2.98
C PRO A 21 -11.58 24.57 1.99
N GLY A 22 -10.67 23.62 1.79
CA GLY A 22 -10.84 22.47 0.90
C GLY A 22 -11.56 21.30 1.57
N CYS A 23 -12.44 20.62 0.81
CA CYS A 23 -13.10 19.40 1.24
C CYS A 23 -12.90 18.31 0.18
N ARG A 24 -11.77 17.60 0.24
CA ARG A 24 -11.41 16.57 -0.75
C ARG A 24 -10.87 15.28 -0.13
N TYR A 25 -11.10 15.09 1.17
CA TYR A 25 -10.74 13.87 1.88
C TYR A 25 -11.89 12.86 1.80
N TYR A 26 -11.75 11.82 0.98
CA TYR A 26 -12.77 10.77 0.84
C TYR A 26 -12.63 9.75 1.95
N VAL A 27 -13.76 9.41 2.58
CA VAL A 27 -13.76 8.54 3.77
C VAL A 27 -14.78 7.42 3.70
N VAL A 28 -14.44 6.31 4.35
CA VAL A 28 -15.39 5.26 4.73
C VAL A 28 -15.51 5.28 6.25
N ALA A 29 -16.37 6.17 6.74
CA ALA A 29 -16.48 6.48 8.18
C ALA A 29 -15.09 6.70 8.81
N TYR A 30 -14.79 6.01 9.91
CA TYR A 30 -13.49 6.04 10.58
C TYR A 30 -12.62 4.81 10.25
N ARG A 31 -12.87 4.14 9.11
CA ARG A 31 -12.23 2.85 8.71
C ARG A 31 -11.80 2.85 7.24
N THR A 32 -11.39 4.00 6.72
CA THR A 32 -10.96 4.16 5.32
C THR A 32 -9.78 3.27 4.99
N ASP A 33 -8.78 3.20 5.87
CA ASP A 33 -7.59 2.36 5.77
C ASP A 33 -7.94 0.86 5.70
N HIS A 34 -8.78 0.39 6.62
CA HIS A 34 -9.26 -0.98 6.66
C HIS A 34 -10.01 -1.32 5.37
N SER A 35 -10.93 -0.46 4.96
CA SER A 35 -11.74 -0.68 3.75
C SER A 35 -10.89 -0.73 2.48
N ILE A 36 -9.89 0.15 2.37
CA ILE A 36 -8.94 0.15 1.24
C ILE A 36 -8.08 -1.11 1.25
N LEU A 37 -7.55 -1.50 2.41
CA LEU A 37 -6.71 -2.70 2.52
C LEU A 37 -7.47 -3.96 2.08
N TYR A 38 -8.70 -4.14 2.55
CA TYR A 38 -9.54 -5.27 2.14
C TYR A 38 -9.90 -5.23 0.66
N ALA A 39 -10.26 -4.06 0.13
CA ALA A 39 -10.59 -3.91 -1.28
C ALA A 39 -9.40 -4.26 -2.17
N LEU A 40 -8.21 -3.72 -1.89
CA LEU A 40 -6.99 -4.01 -2.65
C LEU A 40 -6.53 -5.45 -2.50
N TYR A 41 -6.61 -6.02 -1.30
CA TYR A 41 -6.27 -7.43 -1.09
C TYR A 41 -7.19 -8.33 -1.91
N SER A 42 -8.52 -8.12 -1.85
CA SER A 42 -9.50 -8.86 -2.66
C SER A 42 -9.21 -8.72 -4.17
N GLU A 43 -9.00 -7.51 -4.66
CA GLU A 43 -8.65 -7.25 -6.06
C GLU A 43 -7.33 -7.92 -6.50
N SER A 44 -6.37 -8.07 -5.58
CA SER A 44 -5.11 -8.77 -5.85
C SER A 44 -5.30 -10.29 -5.99
N GLN A 45 -6.21 -10.88 -5.22
CA GLN A 45 -6.56 -12.30 -5.30
C GLN A 45 -7.27 -12.60 -6.63
N GLN A 46 -8.21 -11.74 -7.03
CA GLN A 46 -8.91 -11.86 -8.31
C GLN A 46 -7.96 -11.76 -9.52
N ARG A 47 -6.87 -11.01 -9.40
CA ARG A 47 -5.81 -10.91 -10.43
C ARG A 47 -4.71 -11.97 -10.30
N HIS A 48 -4.90 -12.99 -9.46
CA HIS A 48 -3.94 -14.06 -9.23
C HIS A 48 -2.52 -13.57 -8.93
N ARG A 49 -2.40 -12.49 -8.15
CA ARG A 49 -1.10 -12.01 -7.67
C ARG A 49 -0.52 -13.03 -6.69
N LYS A 50 0.78 -13.34 -6.83
CA LYS A 50 1.49 -14.19 -5.88
C LYS A 50 1.76 -13.40 -4.61
N HIS A 51 1.34 -13.96 -3.48
CA HIS A 51 1.65 -13.44 -2.15
C HIS A 51 2.53 -14.45 -1.44
N ILE A 52 3.70 -14.01 -0.99
CA ILE A 52 4.57 -14.77 -0.08
C ILE A 52 4.31 -14.23 1.32
N VAL A 53 3.49 -14.95 2.08
CA VAL A 53 2.99 -14.50 3.38
C VAL A 53 3.97 -14.94 4.46
N GLN A 54 4.17 -14.10 5.49
CA GLN A 54 5.09 -14.36 6.60
C GLN A 54 6.58 -14.50 6.21
N TYR A 55 7.01 -13.71 5.23
CA TYR A 55 8.42 -13.50 4.92
C TYR A 55 8.90 -12.16 5.49
N PHE A 56 10.07 -12.15 6.12
CA PHE A 56 10.74 -10.94 6.59
C PHE A 56 11.92 -10.62 5.68
N GLU A 57 11.85 -9.50 4.96
CA GLU A 57 12.93 -9.02 4.09
C GLU A 57 14.13 -8.56 4.93
N LEU A 58 15.30 -9.16 4.69
CA LEU A 58 16.51 -8.91 5.47
C LEU A 58 17.45 -7.90 4.78
N ASN A 59 17.66 -8.06 3.48
CA ASN A 59 18.59 -7.20 2.73
C ASN A 59 18.28 -7.18 1.23
N LEU A 60 18.70 -6.10 0.58
CA LEU A 60 18.68 -5.98 -0.88
C LEU A 60 19.77 -6.87 -1.47
N PHE A 61 19.43 -7.61 -2.53
CA PHE A 61 20.40 -8.37 -3.28
C PHE A 61 20.95 -7.51 -4.42
N MET A 62 22.19 -7.05 -4.31
CA MET A 62 22.84 -6.15 -5.28
C MET A 62 23.74 -6.91 -6.27
N ASN A 63 24.00 -6.33 -7.44
CA ASN A 63 25.05 -6.80 -8.36
C ASN A 63 26.47 -6.57 -7.77
N GLN A 64 27.50 -7.17 -8.39
CA GLN A 64 28.88 -7.19 -7.85
C GLN A 64 29.48 -5.78 -7.65
N ASP A 65 29.16 -4.85 -8.53
CA ASP A 65 29.58 -3.44 -8.51
C ASP A 65 28.64 -2.55 -7.68
N LYS A 66 27.58 -3.11 -7.08
CA LYS A 66 26.60 -2.43 -6.21
C LYS A 66 25.84 -1.27 -6.87
N THR A 67 25.71 -1.28 -8.18
CA THR A 67 24.99 -0.24 -8.95
C THR A 67 23.52 -0.57 -9.19
N GLN A 68 23.12 -1.85 -9.10
CA GLN A 68 21.75 -2.30 -9.37
C GLN A 68 21.27 -3.32 -8.34
N ARG A 69 19.98 -3.24 -8.01
CA ARG A 69 19.27 -4.22 -7.17
C ARG A 69 18.74 -5.35 -8.06
N ASN A 70 19.26 -6.55 -7.82
CA ASN A 70 18.89 -7.79 -8.51
C ASN A 70 17.86 -8.63 -7.73
N GLY A 71 17.38 -8.18 -6.58
CA GLY A 71 16.42 -8.92 -5.76
C GLY A 71 16.40 -8.53 -4.29
N VAL A 72 15.85 -9.42 -3.47
CA VAL A 72 15.90 -9.37 -1.99
C VAL A 72 16.22 -10.74 -1.41
N ILE A 73 16.87 -10.75 -0.25
CA ILE A 73 16.99 -11.94 0.61
C ILE A 73 15.96 -11.80 1.73
N ALA A 74 15.15 -12.83 1.95
CA ALA A 74 14.13 -12.84 2.98
C ALA A 74 14.14 -14.16 3.76
N MET A 75 13.75 -14.11 5.03
CA MET A 75 13.56 -15.27 5.89
C MET A 75 12.07 -15.63 5.91
N ASN A 76 11.76 -16.91 5.71
CA ASN A 76 10.41 -17.43 5.92
C ASN A 76 10.24 -17.78 7.41
N PHE A 77 9.15 -17.35 8.03
CA PHE A 77 8.86 -17.71 9.42
C PHE A 77 8.28 -19.11 9.61
N GLU A 78 7.76 -19.74 8.55
CA GLU A 78 7.21 -21.09 8.66
C GLU A 78 8.29 -22.18 8.71
N ASP A 79 9.36 -22.03 7.93
CA ASP A 79 10.45 -23.02 7.81
C ASP A 79 11.82 -22.51 8.28
N GLU A 80 11.90 -21.25 8.73
CA GLU A 80 13.11 -20.58 9.23
C GLU A 80 14.27 -20.51 8.20
N CYS A 81 13.98 -20.76 6.92
CA CYS A 81 14.97 -20.78 5.85
C CYS A 81 15.08 -19.42 5.14
N LEU A 82 16.24 -19.20 4.51
CA LEU A 82 16.52 -18.02 3.70
C LEU A 82 16.21 -18.27 2.23
N TYR A 83 15.47 -17.33 1.65
CA TYR A 83 15.07 -17.33 0.24
C TYR A 83 15.60 -16.10 -0.47
N ARG A 84 15.87 -16.25 -1.76
CA ARG A 84 16.24 -15.16 -2.66
C ARG A 84 15.14 -14.96 -3.70
N PHE A 85 14.63 -13.75 -3.79
CA PHE A 85 13.61 -13.30 -4.76
C PHE A 85 14.21 -12.29 -5.72
#